data_AF-T5AMQ6-F1
#
_entry.id   AF-T5AMQ6-F1
#
_cell.length_a   1.000
_cell.length_b   1.000
_cell.length_c   1.000
_cell.angle_alpha   90.00
_cell.angle_beta   90.00
_cell.angle_gamma   90.00
#
_symmetry.space_group_name_H-M   'P 1'
#
loop_
_entity.id
_entity.type
_entity.pdbx_description
1 polymer ?
#
loop_
_entity_poly.entity_id
_entity_poly.type
_entity_poly.pdbx_seq_one_letter_code
_entity_poly.pdbx_strand_id
1 'polypeptide(L)'
;MAPPLFLVSAANVFGRDGGMLHELDARDLQNPTRTQQITLGVIGAYVVAIAILWNVPYLKMILWPFKMLVIAFHEFGHAITAFGHAITAVLTGGRVMSISLDPNEGGVTHMQGGISAITLPAGYLGSSIIGALLTFCGFNIVASKVASIVLGVCFLLTLWWGKRDWLTVLTVLLAVGLLVGCWFIVHAEALRFVVLFIGVMSSLYSVWDICDDLILRKVNSSDASVFAKRYGGSSQCWGVIWSIISVLVLAVGIIAGLAAFSQSFEQQREDSKHFIPT
;
A
#
# COMPACT_ATOMS: atom_id res chain seq x y z
N MET A 1 -63.14 -38.37 20.88
CA MET A 1 -62.22 -37.25 20.57
C MET A 1 -60.89 -37.55 21.26
N ALA A 2 -59.82 -37.76 20.51
CA ALA A 2 -58.48 -37.89 21.07
C ALA A 2 -57.87 -36.49 21.29
N PRO A 3 -56.88 -36.37 22.20
CA PRO A 3 -55.73 -35.53 21.96
C PRO A 3 -54.43 -36.35 21.86
N PRO A 4 -53.38 -35.81 21.20
CA PRO A 4 -52.27 -36.58 20.64
C PRO A 4 -51.12 -36.76 21.64
N LEU A 5 -50.29 -37.78 21.36
CA LEU A 5 -48.93 -37.92 21.88
C LEU A 5 -48.14 -36.61 21.65
N PHE A 6 -47.71 -35.96 22.72
CA PHE A 6 -46.71 -34.90 22.63
C PHE A 6 -45.32 -35.53 22.53
N LEU A 7 -44.73 -35.38 21.34
CA LEU A 7 -43.30 -35.54 21.10
C LEU A 7 -42.52 -34.65 22.08
N VAL A 8 -41.67 -35.28 22.90
CA VAL A 8 -40.60 -34.58 23.62
C VAL A 8 -39.66 -34.02 22.55
N SER A 9 -39.72 -32.71 22.33
CA SER A 9 -38.76 -32.00 21.49
C SER A 9 -37.40 -32.06 22.18
N ALA A 10 -36.44 -32.73 21.55
CA ALA A 10 -35.05 -32.85 21.97
C ALA A 10 -34.25 -31.53 21.79
N ALA A 11 -34.88 -30.38 22.06
CA ALA A 11 -34.31 -29.05 21.85
C ALA A 11 -33.81 -28.37 23.13
N ASN A 12 -33.96 -28.99 24.32
CA ASN A 12 -33.61 -28.34 25.59
C ASN A 12 -32.48 -29.03 26.38
N VAL A 13 -31.63 -29.83 25.71
CA VAL A 13 -30.51 -30.52 26.39
C VAL A 13 -29.12 -30.00 25.96
N PHE A 14 -28.99 -29.18 24.92
CA PHE A 14 -27.71 -28.57 24.55
C PHE A 14 -27.69 -27.07 24.87
N GLY A 15 -27.62 -26.78 26.17
CA GLY A 15 -27.02 -25.54 26.63
C GLY A 15 -25.50 -25.63 26.53
N ARG A 16 -24.88 -24.48 26.27
CA ARG A 16 -23.45 -24.18 26.48
C ARG A 16 -22.47 -25.00 25.66
N ASP A 17 -22.18 -24.52 24.45
CA ASP A 17 -20.82 -24.51 23.95
C ASP A 17 -20.53 -23.16 23.31
N GLY A 18 -19.58 -22.44 23.92
CA GLY A 18 -19.10 -21.14 23.48
C GLY A 18 -18.23 -21.25 22.25
N GLY A 19 -18.86 -21.49 21.10
CA GLY A 19 -18.23 -21.27 19.80
C GLY A 19 -18.40 -19.81 19.40
N MET A 20 -17.31 -19.05 19.39
CA MET A 20 -17.21 -17.78 18.67
C MET A 20 -17.39 -18.05 17.17
N LEU A 21 -18.62 -18.29 16.74
CA LEU A 21 -18.97 -18.09 15.34
C LEU A 21 -18.94 -16.59 15.15
N HIS A 22 -17.82 -16.11 14.62
CA HIS A 22 -17.68 -14.77 14.08
C HIS A 22 -18.78 -14.64 13.03
N GLU A 23 -19.94 -14.14 13.44
CA GLU A 23 -21.05 -13.83 12.57
C GLU A 23 -20.47 -12.90 11.51
N LEU A 24 -20.31 -13.41 10.29
CA LEU A 24 -19.98 -12.63 9.12
C LEU A 24 -21.26 -11.86 8.77
N ASP A 25 -21.64 -10.97 9.69
CA ASP A 25 -22.74 -10.05 9.50
C ASP A 25 -22.47 -9.34 8.17
N ALA A 26 -23.45 -9.35 7.27
CA ALA A 26 -23.28 -8.84 5.92
C ALA A 26 -22.95 -7.35 6.03
N ARG A 27 -21.65 -7.03 5.94
CA ARG A 27 -21.16 -5.70 6.32
C ARG A 27 -21.74 -4.67 5.37
N ASP A 28 -22.57 -3.81 5.93
CA ASP A 28 -23.35 -2.85 5.18
C ASP A 28 -22.45 -1.77 4.57
N LEU A 29 -22.13 -1.92 3.29
CA LEU A 29 -21.43 -0.92 2.49
C LEU A 29 -22.29 0.33 2.22
N GLN A 30 -23.61 0.27 2.43
CA GLN A 30 -24.53 1.38 2.21
C GLN A 30 -24.49 2.39 3.36
N ASN A 31 -24.18 1.96 4.59
CA ASN A 31 -24.13 2.82 5.77
C ASN A 31 -22.75 2.73 6.47
N PRO A 32 -21.70 3.35 5.89
CA PRO A 32 -20.37 3.35 6.50
C PRO A 32 -20.40 4.02 7.88
N THR A 33 -19.73 3.40 8.84
CA THR A 33 -19.56 3.92 10.20
C THR A 33 -18.85 5.28 10.20
N ARG A 34 -19.00 6.06 11.28
CA ARG A 34 -18.32 7.37 11.41
C ARG A 34 -16.81 7.26 11.24
N THR A 35 -16.20 6.18 11.73
CA THR A 35 -14.77 5.89 11.54
C THR A 35 -14.40 5.72 10.07
N GLN A 36 -15.20 4.96 9.33
CA GLN A 36 -15.01 4.74 7.90
C GLN A 36 -15.21 6.04 7.11
N GLN A 37 -16.25 6.82 7.42
CA GLN A 37 -16.49 8.12 6.79
C GLN A 37 -15.33 9.09 7.00
N ILE A 38 -14.79 9.17 8.22
CA ILE A 38 -13.61 9.99 8.51
C ILE A 38 -12.40 9.47 7.73
N THR A 39 -12.20 8.15 7.67
CA THR A 39 -11.08 7.54 6.94
C THR A 39 -11.17 7.85 5.44
N LEU A 40 -12.36 7.73 4.84
CA LEU A 40 -12.61 8.10 3.44
C LEU A 40 -12.37 9.60 3.20
N GLY A 41 -12.86 10.47 4.09
CA GLY A 41 -12.61 11.91 4.02
C GLY A 41 -11.12 12.24 4.08
N VAL A 42 -10.36 11.54 4.93
CA VAL A 42 -8.90 11.68 5.04
C VAL A 42 -8.20 11.19 3.77
N ILE A 43 -8.63 10.06 3.18
CA ILE A 43 -8.09 9.59 1.89
C ILE A 43 -8.31 10.65 0.81
N GLY A 44 -9.52 11.19 0.68
CA GLY A 44 -9.82 12.26 -0.26
C GLY A 44 -8.95 13.49 -0.04
N ALA A 45 -8.78 13.91 1.23
CA ALA A 45 -7.89 15.00 1.58
C ALA A 45 -6.42 14.72 1.24
N TYR A 46 -5.94 13.48 1.45
CA TYR A 46 -4.59 13.07 1.05
C TYR A 46 -4.40 13.13 -0.46
N VAL A 47 -5.35 12.62 -1.26
CA VAL A 47 -5.26 12.70 -2.72
C VAL A 47 -5.11 14.15 -3.17
N VAL A 48 -5.94 15.06 -2.67
CA VAL A 48 -5.89 16.49 -3.02
C VAL A 48 -4.61 17.15 -2.52
N ALA A 49 -4.22 16.90 -1.26
CA ALA A 49 -3.01 17.49 -0.68
C ALA A 49 -1.75 17.02 -1.41
N ILE A 50 -1.65 15.72 -1.72
CA ILE A 50 -0.54 15.17 -2.52
C ILE A 50 -0.54 15.80 -3.91
N ALA A 51 -1.70 15.96 -4.56
CA ALA A 51 -1.77 16.62 -5.87
C ALA A 51 -1.21 18.05 -5.84
N ILE A 52 -1.58 18.84 -4.83
CA ILE A 52 -1.09 20.21 -4.67
C ILE A 52 0.41 20.21 -4.38
N LEU A 53 0.82 19.44 -3.37
CA LEU A 53 2.23 19.40 -2.93
C LEU A 53 3.16 18.86 -4.02
N TRP A 54 2.70 17.94 -4.86
CA TRP A 54 3.50 17.36 -5.93
C TRP A 54 3.71 18.33 -7.10
N ASN A 55 2.67 19.09 -7.45
CA ASN A 55 2.69 19.98 -8.62
C ASN A 55 3.24 21.37 -8.33
N VAL A 56 3.18 21.85 -7.08
CA VAL A 56 3.66 23.20 -6.73
C VAL A 56 5.18 23.19 -6.46
N PRO A 57 5.97 24.04 -7.16
CA PRO A 57 7.41 24.20 -6.90
C PRO A 57 7.68 24.56 -5.43
N TYR A 58 8.82 24.12 -4.89
CA TYR A 58 9.23 24.25 -3.48
C TYR A 58 8.39 23.43 -2.48
N LEU A 59 7.06 23.40 -2.60
CA LEU A 59 6.20 22.56 -1.75
C LEU A 59 6.48 21.05 -1.95
N LYS A 60 6.88 20.65 -3.16
CA LYS A 60 7.33 19.28 -3.44
C LYS A 60 8.48 18.79 -2.57
N MET A 61 9.27 19.70 -1.98
CA MET A 61 10.36 19.32 -1.07
C MET A 61 9.85 18.72 0.24
N ILE A 62 8.62 19.05 0.66
CA ILE A 62 7.98 18.45 1.84
C ILE A 62 7.68 16.98 1.59
N LEU A 63 7.25 16.62 0.38
CA LEU A 63 6.98 15.24 -0.02
C LEU A 63 8.25 14.45 -0.32
N TRP A 64 9.39 15.12 -0.47
CA TRP A 64 10.64 14.48 -0.91
C TRP A 64 11.02 13.20 -0.12
N PRO A 65 11.01 13.15 1.22
CA PRO A 65 11.34 11.92 1.95
C PRO A 65 10.36 10.77 1.65
N PHE A 66 9.07 11.07 1.50
CA PHE A 66 8.04 10.08 1.16
C PHE A 66 8.09 9.68 -0.31
N LYS A 67 8.50 10.59 -1.21
CA LYS A 67 8.72 10.29 -2.62
C LYS A 67 9.79 9.22 -2.80
N MET A 68 10.91 9.32 -2.07
CA MET A 68 11.97 8.30 -2.09
C MET A 68 11.46 6.92 -1.65
N LEU A 69 10.62 6.87 -0.62
CA LEU A 69 9.99 5.62 -0.17
C LEU A 69 9.10 5.01 -1.26
N VAL A 70 8.24 5.81 -1.86
CA VAL A 70 7.31 5.32 -2.87
C VAL A 70 8.05 4.86 -4.13
N ILE A 71 9.12 5.57 -4.53
CA ILE A 71 10.04 5.12 -5.58
C ILE A 71 10.65 3.76 -5.19
N ALA A 72 11.04 3.57 -3.93
CA ALA A 72 11.58 2.28 -3.49
C ALA A 72 10.56 1.13 -3.63
N PHE A 73 9.26 1.37 -3.40
CA PHE A 73 8.22 0.36 -3.66
C PHE A 73 8.03 0.07 -5.13
N HIS A 74 8.17 1.07 -5.99
CA HIS A 74 8.18 0.89 -7.44
C HIS A 74 9.35 0.00 -7.88
N GLU A 75 10.57 0.30 -7.43
CA GLU A 75 11.73 -0.54 -7.72
C GLU A 75 11.61 -1.96 -7.13
N PHE A 76 10.98 -2.08 -5.96
CA PHE A 76 10.69 -3.38 -5.37
C PHE A 76 9.68 -4.18 -6.20
N GLY A 77 8.74 -3.54 -6.90
CA GLY A 77 7.85 -4.20 -7.85
C GLY A 77 8.61 -4.87 -9.00
N HIS A 78 9.58 -4.16 -9.60
CA HIS A 78 10.49 -4.77 -10.57
C HIS A 78 11.26 -5.94 -9.95
N ALA A 79 11.81 -5.72 -8.75
CA ALA A 79 12.57 -6.73 -8.06
C ALA A 79 11.76 -8.00 -7.80
N ILE A 80 10.52 -7.91 -7.29
CA ILE A 80 9.66 -9.08 -7.02
C ILE A 80 9.43 -9.91 -8.28
N THR A 81 9.15 -9.27 -9.42
CA THR A 81 8.91 -9.99 -10.68
C THR A 81 10.18 -10.59 -11.29
N ALA A 82 11.36 -10.11 -10.88
CA ALA A 82 12.66 -10.63 -11.25
C ALA A 82 13.31 -11.53 -10.18
N PHE A 83 12.80 -11.57 -8.94
CA PHE A 83 13.34 -12.37 -7.85
C PHE A 83 12.71 -13.75 -7.87
N GLY A 84 13.29 -14.64 -8.68
CA GLY A 84 13.07 -16.07 -8.57
C GLY A 84 13.72 -16.62 -7.30
N HIS A 85 12.98 -16.72 -6.20
CA HIS A 85 13.26 -17.81 -5.26
C HIS A 85 12.90 -19.13 -5.95
N ALA A 86 13.59 -20.22 -5.57
CA ALA A 86 13.66 -21.50 -6.27
C ALA A 86 12.31 -22.20 -6.63
N ILE A 87 11.16 -21.65 -6.23
CA ILE A 87 9.82 -22.18 -6.54
C ILE A 87 9.12 -21.39 -7.67
N THR A 88 9.62 -20.20 -8.07
CA THR A 88 8.95 -19.30 -9.03
C THR A 88 9.87 -18.71 -10.11
N ALA A 89 11.07 -19.26 -10.29
CA ALA A 89 12.00 -18.91 -11.38
C ALA A 89 11.47 -19.24 -12.80
N VAL A 90 10.26 -19.79 -12.92
CA VAL A 90 9.72 -20.34 -14.17
C VAL A 90 9.03 -19.26 -15.04
N LEU A 91 8.66 -18.08 -14.52
CA LEU A 91 7.82 -17.14 -15.28
C LEU A 91 8.57 -16.11 -16.15
N THR A 92 9.74 -15.60 -15.75
CA THR A 92 10.48 -14.60 -16.54
C THR A 92 11.96 -14.91 -16.74
N GLY A 93 12.59 -15.69 -15.86
CA GLY A 93 14.03 -16.01 -15.93
C GLY A 93 14.96 -14.81 -15.74
N GLY A 94 14.47 -13.71 -15.16
CA GLY A 94 15.26 -12.52 -14.85
C GLY A 94 16.02 -12.63 -13.53
N ARG A 95 17.03 -11.78 -13.34
CA ARG A 95 17.80 -11.63 -12.10
C ARG A 95 18.06 -10.16 -11.82
N VAL A 96 17.79 -9.72 -10.59
CA VAL A 96 18.12 -8.35 -10.12
C VAL A 96 19.61 -8.29 -9.81
N MET A 97 20.32 -7.37 -10.46
CA MET A 97 21.75 -7.16 -10.26
C MET A 97 21.99 -6.08 -9.20
N SER A 98 21.25 -4.97 -9.28
CA SER A 98 21.33 -3.88 -8.30
C SER A 98 20.12 -2.97 -8.42
N ILE A 99 19.70 -2.38 -7.30
CA ILE A 99 18.70 -1.32 -7.24
C ILE A 99 19.42 -0.04 -6.82
N SER A 100 19.27 1.04 -7.59
CA SER A 100 19.75 2.36 -7.21
C SER A 100 18.58 3.31 -7.03
N LEU A 101 18.62 4.10 -5.96
CA LEU A 101 17.68 5.18 -5.69
C LEU A 101 18.46 6.47 -5.72
N ASP A 102 18.12 7.35 -6.65
CA ASP A 102 18.72 8.68 -6.80
C ASP A 102 17.71 9.77 -6.39
N PRO A 103 18.06 10.62 -5.41
CA PRO A 103 17.30 11.80 -4.99
C PRO A 103 16.76 12.71 -6.09
N ASN A 104 17.49 12.84 -7.20
CA ASN A 104 17.25 13.78 -8.28
C ASN A 104 16.74 13.06 -9.54
N GLU A 105 17.23 11.84 -9.76
CA GLU A 105 16.98 11.10 -11.00
C GLU A 105 15.89 10.02 -10.89
N GLY A 106 15.48 9.63 -9.67
CA GLY A 106 14.49 8.59 -9.42
C GLY A 106 15.11 7.22 -9.11
N GLY A 107 14.35 6.14 -9.30
CA GLY A 107 14.83 4.77 -9.09
C GLY A 107 15.29 4.12 -10.39
N VAL A 108 16.25 3.20 -10.29
CA VAL A 108 16.61 2.29 -11.39
C VAL A 108 16.96 0.90 -10.86
N THR A 109 16.24 -0.10 -11.36
CA THR A 109 16.54 -1.51 -11.11
C THR A 109 17.27 -2.10 -12.32
N HIS A 110 18.55 -2.42 -12.14
CA HIS A 110 19.34 -3.14 -13.14
C HIS A 110 19.00 -4.63 -13.08
N MET A 111 18.35 -5.13 -14.15
CA MET A 111 17.98 -6.54 -14.29
C MET A 111 18.70 -7.18 -15.47
N GLN A 112 19.05 -8.45 -15.32
CA GLN A 112 19.59 -9.31 -16.39
C GLN A 112 18.58 -10.42 -16.70
N GLY A 113 18.25 -10.62 -17.98
CA GLY A 113 17.18 -11.55 -18.37
C GLY A 113 15.78 -10.99 -18.04
N GLY A 114 14.75 -11.84 -18.10
CA GLY A 114 13.38 -11.41 -17.86
C GLY A 114 12.59 -11.07 -19.14
N ILE A 115 11.29 -11.33 -19.13
CA ILE A 115 10.38 -10.89 -20.20
C ILE A 115 10.03 -9.42 -19.94
N SER A 116 10.56 -8.51 -20.75
CA SER A 116 10.39 -7.07 -20.54
C SER A 116 8.93 -6.59 -20.58
N ALA A 117 8.04 -7.32 -21.24
CA ALA A 117 6.60 -7.03 -21.24
C ALA A 117 5.98 -7.17 -19.83
N ILE A 118 6.57 -8.00 -18.96
CA ILE A 118 6.11 -8.21 -17.58
C ILE A 118 6.92 -7.34 -16.63
N THR A 119 8.24 -7.28 -16.80
CA THR A 119 9.11 -6.60 -15.84
C THR A 119 8.99 -5.08 -15.89
N LEU A 120 8.67 -4.47 -17.03
CA LEU A 120 8.48 -3.01 -17.14
C LEU A 120 7.22 -2.50 -16.43
N PRO A 121 6.01 -3.07 -16.63
CA PRO A 121 4.83 -2.62 -15.86
C PRO A 121 4.89 -3.03 -14.38
N ALA A 122 5.76 -3.98 -14.00
CA ALA A 122 5.84 -4.52 -12.65
C ALA A 122 6.11 -3.46 -11.57
N GLY A 123 6.85 -2.39 -11.90
CA GLY A 123 7.12 -1.32 -10.95
C GLY A 123 5.84 -0.59 -10.56
N TYR A 124 5.13 -0.02 -11.55
CA TYR A 124 3.89 0.71 -11.31
C TYR A 124 2.79 -0.16 -10.72
N LEU A 125 2.65 -1.40 -11.20
CA LEU A 125 1.64 -2.32 -10.67
C LEU A 125 1.98 -2.77 -9.25
N GLY A 126 3.26 -3.09 -8.99
CA GLY A 126 3.75 -3.51 -7.68
C GLY A 126 3.57 -2.42 -6.63
N SER A 127 3.98 -1.17 -6.92
CA SER A 127 3.79 -0.04 -6.01
C SER A 127 2.31 0.24 -5.77
N SER A 128 1.44 0.04 -6.78
CA SER A 128 0.00 0.23 -6.62
C SER A 128 -0.66 -0.81 -5.73
N ILE A 129 -0.29 -2.08 -5.87
CA ILE A 129 -0.79 -3.17 -5.03
C ILE A 129 -0.30 -3.00 -3.59
N ILE A 130 0.99 -2.73 -3.39
CA ILE A 130 1.55 -2.45 -2.05
C ILE A 130 0.84 -1.26 -1.43
N GLY A 131 0.65 -0.18 -2.20
CA GLY A 131 -0.09 1.00 -1.74
C GLY A 131 -1.52 0.69 -1.33
N ALA A 132 -2.22 -0.17 -2.08
CA ALA A 132 -3.59 -0.56 -1.77
C ALA A 132 -3.66 -1.43 -0.51
N LEU A 133 -2.69 -2.32 -0.29
CA LEU A 133 -2.57 -3.11 0.95
C LEU A 133 -2.29 -2.22 2.16
N LEU A 134 -1.41 -1.23 2.04
CA LEU A 134 -1.16 -0.26 3.10
C LEU A 134 -2.39 0.62 3.37
N THR A 135 -3.08 1.04 2.31
CA THR A 135 -4.35 1.79 2.42
C THR A 135 -5.40 0.95 3.16
N PHE A 136 -5.54 -0.33 2.81
CA PHE A 136 -6.40 -1.29 3.48
C PHE A 136 -6.06 -1.41 4.97
N CYS A 137 -4.77 -1.61 5.31
CA CYS A 137 -4.32 -1.66 6.70
C CYS A 137 -4.59 -0.34 7.46
N GLY A 138 -4.58 0.80 6.77
CA GLY A 138 -4.90 2.13 7.31
C GLY A 138 -6.33 2.29 7.82
N PHE A 139 -7.23 1.33 7.60
CA PHE A 139 -8.58 1.36 8.19
C PHE A 139 -8.62 0.86 9.64
N ASN A 140 -7.56 0.23 10.14
CA ASN A 140 -7.52 -0.35 11.49
C ASN A 140 -6.14 -0.17 12.16
N ILE A 141 -6.15 0.14 13.47
CA ILE A 141 -4.92 0.40 14.24
C ILE A 141 -4.02 -0.84 14.31
N VAL A 142 -4.56 -2.01 14.63
CA VAL A 142 -3.78 -3.26 14.74
C VAL A 142 -3.22 -3.68 13.39
N ALA A 143 -4.04 -3.58 12.33
CA ALA A 143 -3.57 -3.84 10.97
C ALA A 143 -2.44 -2.87 10.56
N SER A 144 -2.54 -1.60 10.94
CA SER A 144 -1.50 -0.59 10.71
C SER A 144 -0.21 -0.84 11.51
N LYS A 145 -0.33 -1.34 12.76
CA LYS A 145 0.83 -1.81 13.54
C LYS A 145 1.56 -2.91 12.78
N VAL A 146 0.87 -3.95 12.34
CA VAL A 146 1.48 -5.05 11.54
C VAL A 146 2.10 -4.52 10.25
N ALA A 147 1.38 -3.68 9.50
CA ALA A 147 1.88 -3.08 8.26
C ALA A 147 3.15 -2.26 8.48
N SER A 148 3.24 -1.50 9.58
CA SER A 148 4.43 -0.70 9.88
C SER A 148 5.67 -1.53 10.22
N ILE A 149 5.50 -2.74 10.78
CA ILE A 149 6.62 -3.68 10.98
C ILE A 149 7.14 -4.15 9.61
N VAL A 150 6.23 -4.52 8.71
CA VAL A 150 6.57 -4.93 7.34
C VAL A 150 7.26 -3.78 6.59
N LEU A 151 6.73 -2.56 6.71
CA LEU A 151 7.36 -1.34 6.18
C LEU A 151 8.77 -1.13 6.74
N GLY A 152 8.96 -1.31 8.04
CA GLY A 152 10.26 -1.26 8.70
C GLY A 152 11.26 -2.26 8.10
N VAL A 153 10.84 -3.50 7.87
CA VAL A 153 11.67 -4.51 7.20
C VAL A 153 12.00 -4.10 5.76
N CYS A 154 11.01 -3.63 4.99
CA CYS A 154 11.24 -3.13 3.63
C CYS A 154 12.26 -1.99 3.61
N PHE A 155 12.18 -1.05 4.55
CA PHE A 155 13.16 0.04 4.68
C PHE A 155 14.57 -0.46 4.97
N LEU A 156 14.73 -1.47 5.82
CA LEU A 156 16.04 -2.07 6.10
C LEU A 156 16.61 -2.77 4.86
N LEU A 157 15.76 -3.46 4.08
CA LEU A 157 16.17 -4.05 2.79
C LEU A 157 16.57 -2.97 1.78
N THR A 158 15.86 -1.83 1.76
CA THR A 158 16.23 -0.68 0.92
C THR A 158 17.60 -0.10 1.33
N LEU A 159 17.94 -0.06 2.63
CA LEU A 159 19.29 0.33 3.08
C LEU A 159 20.36 -0.71 2.73
N TRP A 160 19.98 -1.99 2.66
CA TRP A 160 20.90 -3.06 2.29
C TRP A 160 21.28 -3.02 0.81
N TRP A 161 20.30 -2.81 -0.07
CA TRP A 161 20.51 -2.76 -1.53
C TRP A 161 20.82 -1.37 -2.09
N GLY A 162 20.37 -0.32 -1.42
CA GLY A 162 20.59 1.06 -1.83
C GLY A 162 22.06 1.48 -1.67
N LYS A 163 22.46 2.48 -2.46
CA LYS A 163 23.74 3.15 -2.22
C LYS A 163 23.68 3.79 -0.83
N ARG A 164 24.74 3.60 -0.02
CA ARG A 164 24.85 4.15 1.33
C ARG A 164 25.22 5.64 1.29
N ASP A 165 24.50 6.42 0.50
CA ASP A 165 24.63 7.86 0.54
C ASP A 165 23.94 8.40 1.81
N TRP A 166 24.49 9.50 2.34
CA TRP A 166 24.02 10.06 3.60
C TRP A 166 22.54 10.48 3.55
N LEU A 167 22.06 10.93 2.39
CA LEU A 167 20.67 11.39 2.23
C LEU A 167 19.68 10.22 2.26
N THR A 168 19.98 9.11 1.57
CA THR A 168 19.18 7.89 1.62
C THR A 168 19.14 7.31 3.02
N VAL A 169 20.29 7.24 3.70
CA VAL A 169 20.36 6.80 5.10
C VAL A 169 19.52 7.69 6.01
N LEU A 170 19.66 9.02 5.89
CA LEU A 170 18.90 9.97 6.68
C LEU A 170 17.39 9.85 6.42
N THR A 171 16.96 9.75 5.15
CA THR A 171 15.55 9.63 4.79
C THR A 171 14.93 8.35 5.35
N VAL A 172 15.64 7.22 5.26
CA VAL A 172 15.15 5.96 5.84
C VAL A 172 15.08 6.06 7.37
N LEU A 173 16.11 6.63 8.02
CA LEU A 173 16.09 6.83 9.47
C LEU A 173 14.95 7.74 9.91
N LEU A 174 14.66 8.81 9.17
CA LEU A 174 13.53 9.70 9.45
C LEU A 174 12.19 8.99 9.24
N ALA A 175 12.05 8.17 8.19
CA ALA A 175 10.84 7.40 7.96
C ALA A 175 10.60 6.35 9.04
N VAL A 176 11.64 5.60 9.43
CA VAL A 176 11.58 4.65 10.55
C VAL A 176 11.30 5.38 11.86
N GLY A 177 11.96 6.50 12.11
CA GLY A 177 11.74 7.35 13.28
C GLY A 177 10.31 7.88 13.35
N LEU A 178 9.71 8.26 12.22
CA LEU A 178 8.30 8.66 12.13
C LEU A 178 7.37 7.50 12.47
N LEU A 179 7.61 6.30 11.90
CA LEU A 179 6.79 5.11 12.20
C LEU A 179 6.88 4.73 13.69
N VAL A 180 8.09 4.70 14.25
CA VAL A 180 8.33 4.41 15.67
C VAL A 180 7.74 5.51 16.56
N GLY A 181 7.90 6.79 16.21
CA GLY A 181 7.30 7.90 16.96
C GLY A 181 5.78 7.81 16.99
N CYS A 182 5.15 7.58 15.84
CA CYS A 182 3.71 7.41 15.74
C CYS A 182 3.18 6.13 16.38
N TRP A 183 4.03 5.11 16.57
CA TRP A 183 3.68 3.87 17.27
C TRP A 183 3.32 4.13 18.73
N PHE A 184 4.03 5.05 19.41
CA PHE A 184 3.80 5.37 20.83
C PHE A 184 2.77 6.49 21.07
N ILE A 185 2.32 7.17 20.01
CA ILE A 185 1.31 8.24 20.13
C ILE A 185 -0.09 7.63 20.15
N VAL A 186 -0.81 7.82 21.26
CA VAL A 186 -2.23 7.43 21.44
C VAL A 186 -2.48 5.98 20.97
N HIS A 187 -1.69 5.04 21.50
CA HIS A 187 -1.76 3.62 21.16
C HIS A 187 -1.76 3.31 19.64
N ALA A 188 -0.91 4.01 18.88
CA ALA A 188 -0.72 3.89 17.44
C ALA A 188 -1.87 4.40 16.56
N GLU A 189 -2.77 5.24 17.10
CA GLU A 189 -3.81 5.88 16.29
C GLU A 189 -3.22 6.81 15.22
N ALA A 190 -2.16 7.55 15.55
CA ALA A 190 -1.43 8.38 14.58
C ALA A 190 -0.74 7.53 13.50
N LEU A 191 -0.18 6.38 13.88
CA LEU A 191 0.46 5.45 12.96
C LEU A 191 -0.49 4.98 11.86
N ARG A 192 -1.76 4.73 12.23
CA ARG A 192 -2.81 4.36 11.28
C ARG A 192 -2.92 5.33 10.12
N PHE A 193 -2.92 6.64 10.42
CA PHE A 193 -3.01 7.68 9.41
C PHE A 193 -1.71 7.87 8.60
N VAL A 194 -0.55 7.64 9.20
CA VAL A 194 0.73 7.64 8.48
C VAL A 194 0.82 6.48 7.49
N VAL A 195 0.44 5.27 7.89
CA VAL A 195 0.38 4.10 7.01
C VAL A 195 -0.62 4.33 5.87
N LEU A 196 -1.79 4.89 6.19
CA LEU A 196 -2.79 5.28 5.19
C LEU A 196 -2.25 6.29 4.18
N PHE A 197 -1.54 7.32 4.65
CA PHE A 197 -0.90 8.33 3.79
C PHE A 197 0.13 7.71 2.84
N ILE A 198 1.04 6.88 3.37
CA ILE A 198 2.05 6.16 2.57
C ILE A 198 1.36 5.25 1.55
N GLY A 199 0.29 4.57 1.94
CA GLY A 199 -0.51 3.72 1.07
C GLY A 199 -1.10 4.48 -0.11
N VAL A 200 -1.82 5.58 0.16
CA VAL A 200 -2.43 6.41 -0.88
C VAL A 200 -1.37 6.99 -1.83
N MET A 201 -0.26 7.49 -1.27
CA MET A 201 0.84 8.05 -2.06
C MET A 201 1.48 6.97 -2.96
N SER A 202 1.69 5.76 -2.44
CA SER A 202 2.24 4.63 -3.20
C SER A 202 1.28 4.13 -4.27
N SER A 203 -0.01 4.07 -3.95
CA SER A 203 -1.04 3.66 -4.91
C SER A 203 -1.08 4.54 -6.15
N LEU A 204 -0.95 5.85 -5.96
CA LEU A 204 -1.02 6.85 -7.02
C LEU A 204 0.33 7.21 -7.63
N TYR A 205 1.41 6.50 -7.29
CA TYR A 205 2.76 6.83 -7.78
C TYR A 205 2.85 6.91 -9.29
N SER A 206 2.27 5.94 -10.01
CA SER A 206 2.24 5.92 -11.47
C SER A 206 1.61 7.18 -12.05
N VAL A 207 0.51 7.65 -11.45
CA VAL A 207 -0.18 8.88 -11.85
C VAL A 207 0.77 10.07 -11.74
N TRP A 208 1.46 10.19 -10.61
CA TRP A 208 2.36 11.30 -10.34
C TRP A 208 3.62 11.27 -11.20
N ASP A 209 4.18 10.09 -11.46
CA ASP A 209 5.36 9.95 -12.31
C ASP A 209 5.03 10.28 -13.78
N ILE A 210 3.84 9.88 -14.26
CA ILE A 210 3.35 10.26 -15.58
C ILE A 210 3.03 11.77 -15.64
N CYS A 211 2.47 12.37 -14.59
CA CYS A 211 2.31 13.82 -14.52
C CYS A 211 3.65 14.56 -14.59
N ASP A 212 4.67 14.08 -13.86
CA ASP A 212 6.03 14.63 -13.95
C ASP A 212 6.58 14.53 -15.39
N ASP A 213 6.40 13.40 -16.08
CA ASP A 213 6.84 13.21 -17.46
C ASP A 213 6.11 14.15 -18.45
N LEU A 214 4.80 14.31 -18.29
CA LEU A 214 3.96 15.14 -19.16
C LEU A 214 4.20 16.65 -18.96
N ILE A 215 4.31 17.08 -17.70
CA ILE A 215 4.34 18.50 -17.31
C ILE A 215 5.78 19.01 -17.26
N LEU A 216 6.68 18.26 -16.63
CA LEU A 216 8.06 18.69 -16.38
C LEU A 216 9.05 18.20 -17.43
N ARG A 217 8.62 17.37 -18.39
CA ARG A 217 9.45 16.80 -19.46
C ARG A 217 10.77 16.26 -18.89
N LYS A 218 10.67 15.36 -17.92
CA LYS A 218 11.84 14.73 -17.31
C LYS A 218 12.80 14.24 -18.39
N VAL A 219 14.10 14.46 -18.14
CA VAL A 219 15.18 14.02 -19.03
C VAL A 219 15.33 12.49 -18.98
N ASN A 220 14.93 11.87 -17.86
CA ASN A 220 15.01 10.43 -17.64
C ASN A 220 13.83 9.68 -18.29
N SER A 221 14.11 8.49 -18.80
CA SER A 221 13.10 7.62 -19.41
C SER A 221 12.33 6.85 -18.33
N SER A 222 11.04 7.12 -18.18
CA SER A 222 10.12 6.29 -17.38
C SER A 222 9.91 4.91 -18.00
N ASP A 223 9.40 3.95 -17.21
CA ASP A 223 9.05 2.62 -17.71
C ASP A 223 8.05 2.68 -18.87
N ALA A 224 7.15 3.68 -18.87
CA ALA A 224 6.18 3.89 -19.93
C ALA A 224 6.86 4.31 -21.23
N SER A 225 7.90 5.15 -21.14
CA SER A 225 8.71 5.53 -22.29
C SER A 225 9.54 4.36 -22.84
N VAL A 226 10.09 3.51 -21.97
CA VAL A 226 10.85 2.32 -22.38
C VAL A 226 9.93 1.28 -23.01
N PHE A 227 8.75 1.08 -22.44
CA PHE A 227 7.74 0.16 -22.97
C PHE A 227 7.24 0.61 -24.34
N ALA A 228 6.93 1.90 -24.52
CA ALA A 228 6.52 2.46 -25.79
C ALA A 228 7.60 2.30 -26.87
N LYS A 229 8.89 2.51 -26.53
CA LYS A 229 10.01 2.30 -27.47
C LYS A 229 10.13 0.85 -27.93
N ARG A 230 9.80 -0.12 -27.05
CA ARG A 230 9.95 -1.55 -27.34
C ARG A 230 8.73 -2.18 -28.01
N TYR A 231 7.53 -1.81 -27.59
CA TYR A 231 6.27 -2.44 -28.03
C TYR A 231 5.39 -1.51 -28.87
N GLY A 232 5.82 -0.28 -29.12
CA GLY A 232 5.08 0.72 -29.89
C GLY A 232 4.06 1.51 -29.05
N GLY A 233 3.41 2.47 -29.70
CA GLY A 233 2.50 3.42 -29.06
C GLY A 233 3.24 4.63 -28.47
N SER A 234 2.49 5.51 -27.79
CA SER A 234 3.07 6.65 -27.07
C SER A 234 3.31 6.30 -25.60
N SER A 235 4.35 6.88 -25.00
CA SER A 235 4.61 6.77 -23.56
C SER A 235 3.41 7.24 -22.74
N GLN A 236 2.70 8.26 -23.24
CA GLN A 236 1.51 8.82 -22.62
C GLN A 236 0.36 7.81 -22.58
N CYS A 237 0.14 7.06 -23.67
CA CYS A 237 -0.93 6.06 -23.74
C CYS A 237 -0.71 4.95 -22.70
N TRP A 238 0.50 4.38 -22.66
CA TRP A 238 0.86 3.36 -21.67
C TRP A 238 0.83 3.89 -20.23
N GLY A 239 1.32 5.11 -20.03
CA GLY A 239 1.27 5.80 -18.74
C GLY A 239 -0.16 6.00 -18.22
N VAL A 240 -1.10 6.40 -19.09
CA VAL A 240 -2.50 6.56 -18.72
C VAL A 240 -3.15 5.21 -18.40
N ILE A 241 -2.85 4.15 -19.15
CA ILE A 241 -3.36 2.81 -18.87
C ILE A 241 -2.95 2.35 -17.46
N TRP A 242 -1.67 2.48 -17.12
CA TRP A 242 -1.18 2.08 -15.79
C TRP A 242 -1.71 3.00 -14.69
N SER A 243 -1.85 4.30 -14.94
CA SER A 243 -2.50 5.25 -14.03
C SER A 243 -3.94 4.84 -13.71
N ILE A 244 -4.72 4.42 -14.72
CA ILE A 244 -6.09 3.92 -14.52
C ILE A 244 -6.08 2.66 -13.65
N ILE A 245 -5.21 1.70 -13.95
CA ILE A 245 -5.08 0.47 -13.16
C ILE A 245 -4.74 0.79 -11.70
N SER A 246 -3.80 1.71 -11.47
CA SER A 246 -3.40 2.17 -10.14
C SER A 246 -4.57 2.77 -9.34
N VAL A 247 -5.42 3.58 -9.98
CA VAL A 247 -6.63 4.13 -9.35
C VAL A 247 -7.65 3.04 -9.04
N LEU A 248 -7.84 2.07 -9.93
CA LEU A 248 -8.74 0.93 -9.69
C LEU A 248 -8.25 0.07 -8.53
N VAL A 249 -6.95 -0.22 -8.46
CA VAL A 249 -6.34 -1.00 -7.37
C VAL A 249 -6.47 -0.26 -6.02
N LEU A 250 -6.31 1.07 -6.00
CA LEU A 250 -6.62 1.88 -4.83
C LEU A 250 -8.09 1.75 -4.41
N ALA A 251 -9.02 1.87 -5.37
CA ALA A 251 -10.44 1.74 -5.09
C ALA A 251 -10.79 0.36 -4.52
N VAL A 252 -10.19 -0.72 -5.03
CA VAL A 252 -10.31 -2.07 -4.47
C VAL A 252 -9.78 -2.11 -3.03
N GLY A 253 -8.62 -1.52 -2.75
CA GLY A 253 -8.08 -1.45 -1.39
C GLY A 253 -9.00 -0.71 -0.41
N ILE A 254 -9.64 0.38 -0.87
CA ILE A 254 -10.63 1.14 -0.09
C ILE A 254 -11.89 0.31 0.17
N ILE A 255 -12.47 -0.30 -0.88
CA ILE A 255 -13.67 -1.14 -0.75
C ILE A 255 -13.40 -2.33 0.16
N ALA A 256 -12.23 -2.98 0.01
CA ALA A 256 -11.80 -4.05 0.89
C ALA A 256 -11.65 -3.55 2.33
N GLY A 257 -11.09 -2.35 2.55
CA GLY A 257 -10.96 -1.76 3.89
C GLY A 257 -12.32 -1.48 4.54
N LEU A 258 -13.27 -0.94 3.77
CA LEU A 258 -14.65 -0.76 4.21
C LEU A 258 -15.33 -2.09 4.53
N ALA A 259 -15.14 -3.09 3.68
CA ALA A 259 -15.66 -4.43 3.90
C ALA A 259 -14.96 -5.13 5.08
N ALA A 260 -13.68 -4.87 5.37
CA ALA A 260 -12.91 -5.59 6.38
C ALA A 260 -12.87 -4.92 7.76
N PHE A 261 -13.22 -3.64 7.87
CA PHE A 261 -13.12 -2.90 9.13
C PHE A 261 -14.33 -2.00 9.39
N SER A 262 -15.25 -2.45 10.24
CA SER A 262 -16.43 -1.71 10.69
C SER A 262 -16.32 -1.21 12.14
N GLN A 263 -15.18 -1.42 12.80
CA GLN A 263 -14.99 -1.06 14.21
C GLN A 263 -14.96 0.46 14.44
N SER A 264 -15.50 0.91 15.58
CA SER A 264 -15.38 2.29 16.05
C SER A 264 -13.94 2.64 16.46
N PHE A 265 -13.58 3.92 16.53
CA PHE A 265 -12.26 4.34 17.03
C PHE A 265 -11.96 3.82 18.44
N GLU A 266 -12.96 3.82 19.32
CA GLU A 266 -12.84 3.30 20.70
C GLU A 266 -12.53 1.80 20.69
N GLN A 267 -13.26 1.03 19.89
CA GLN A 267 -13.03 -0.41 19.76
C GLN A 267 -11.63 -0.69 19.18
N GLN A 268 -11.22 0.02 18.12
CA GLN A 268 -9.88 -0.13 17.55
C GLN A 268 -8.78 0.20 18.57
N ARG A 269 -9.01 1.18 19.45
CA ARG A 269 -8.06 1.57 20.50
C ARG A 269 -7.99 0.53 21.61
N GLU A 270 -9.11 -0.04 22.05
CA GLU A 270 -9.10 -1.13 23.02
C GLU A 270 -8.40 -2.38 22.44
N ASP A 271 -8.72 -2.76 21.20
CA ASP A 271 -8.07 -3.88 20.50
C ASP A 271 -6.55 -3.67 20.40
N SER A 272 -6.10 -2.44 20.17
CA SER A 272 -4.67 -2.11 20.03
C SER A 272 -3.88 -2.22 21.34
N LYS A 273 -4.54 -2.12 22.51
CA LYS A 273 -3.90 -2.34 23.82
C LYS A 273 -3.54 -3.81 24.04
N HIS A 274 -4.30 -4.74 23.45
CA HIS A 274 -4.03 -6.17 23.56
C HIS A 274 -2.96 -6.65 22.58
N PHE A 275 -2.68 -5.90 21.51
CA PHE A 275 -1.69 -6.23 20.50
C PHE A 275 -0.44 -5.34 20.58
N ILE A 276 0.65 -5.89 21.13
CA ILE A 276 1.93 -5.20 21.39
C ILE A 276 1.67 -3.85 22.09
N PRO A 277 1.38 -3.88 23.41
CA PRO A 277 1.00 -2.69 24.16
C PRO A 277 2.10 -1.64 24.17
N THR A 278 1.66 -0.38 24.16
CA THR A 278 2.46 0.85 24.16
C THR A 278 1.87 1.83 25.13
#